data_AF-I3R921-F1
#
_entry.id   AF-I3R921-F1
#
_cell.length_a   1.000
_cell.length_b   1.000
_cell.length_c   1.000
_cell.angle_alpha   90.00
_cell.angle_beta   90.00
_cell.angle_gamma   90.00
#
_symmetry.space_group_name_H-M   'P 1'
#
loop_
_entity.id
_entity.type
_entity.pdbx_description
1 polymer ?
#
loop_
_entity_poly.entity_id
_entity_poly.type
_entity_poly.pdbx_seq_one_letter_code
_entity_poly.pdbx_strand_id
1 'polypeptide(L)'
;MVAYEVERATSVIARNYHLVWQIGISPSLRLKNFLLGLIGVTVGTGVSWGLEATPDVFWPNLITLEDDAVVSRVPARRVPDGRGRRTARVARRRLRRRRRPKPRWPPTPTRDRRRR
;
A
#
# COMPACT_ATOMS: atom_id res chain seq x y z
N MET A 1 -22.73 18.14 -4.91
CA MET A 1 -22.02 17.54 -3.76
C MET A 1 -21.34 16.22 -4.13
N VAL A 2 -22.04 15.26 -4.77
CA VAL A 2 -21.45 13.96 -5.21
C VAL A 2 -20.28 14.11 -6.21
N ALA A 3 -20.35 15.05 -7.16
CA ALA A 3 -19.27 15.28 -8.12
C ALA A 3 -17.95 15.78 -7.48
N TYR A 4 -18.05 16.73 -6.53
CA TYR A 4 -16.90 17.21 -5.76
C TYR A 4 -16.26 16.09 -4.91
N GLU A 5 -17.07 15.19 -4.36
CA GLU A 5 -16.58 14.01 -3.61
C GLU A 5 -15.77 13.07 -4.53
N VAL A 6 -16.25 12.85 -5.76
CA VAL A 6 -15.61 11.99 -6.77
C VAL A 6 -14.34 12.63 -7.32
N GLU A 7 -14.33 13.94 -7.59
CA GLU A 7 -13.12 14.67 -8.03
C GLU A 7 -12.03 14.68 -6.95
N ARG A 8 -12.42 14.90 -5.69
CA ARG A 8 -11.51 14.80 -4.54
C ARG A 8 -10.96 13.37 -4.37
N ALA A 9 -11.79 12.35 -4.54
CA ALA A 9 -11.34 10.96 -4.47
C ALA A 9 -10.36 10.61 -5.61
N THR A 10 -10.67 11.04 -6.83
CA THR A 10 -9.84 10.78 -8.02
C THR A 10 -8.48 11.46 -7.92
N SER A 11 -8.43 12.72 -7.49
CA SER A 11 -7.16 13.45 -7.32
C SER A 11 -6.26 12.83 -6.25
N VAL A 12 -6.83 12.34 -5.14
CA VAL A 12 -6.07 11.60 -4.11
C VAL A 12 -5.51 10.30 -4.66
N ILE A 13 -6.31 9.52 -5.39
CA ILE A 13 -5.88 8.26 -6.00
C ILE A 13 -4.78 8.52 -7.03
N ALA A 14 -4.93 9.54 -7.89
CA ALA A 14 -3.92 9.90 -8.89
C ALA A 14 -2.59 10.31 -8.23
N ARG A 15 -2.64 11.12 -7.16
CA ARG A 15 -1.45 11.48 -6.38
C ARG A 15 -0.79 10.25 -5.76
N ASN A 16 -1.57 9.40 -5.11
CA ASN A 16 -1.06 8.18 -4.49
C ASN A 16 -0.43 7.27 -5.56
N TYR A 17 -1.08 7.11 -6.71
CA TYR A 17 -0.57 6.31 -7.82
C TYR A 17 0.79 6.83 -8.31
N HIS A 18 0.92 8.14 -8.48
CA HIS A 18 2.18 8.76 -8.89
C HIS A 18 3.30 8.50 -7.87
N LEU A 19 3.01 8.62 -6.57
CA LEU A 19 3.96 8.33 -5.50
C LEU A 19 4.34 6.84 -5.45
N VAL A 20 3.37 5.94 -5.64
CA VAL A 20 3.60 4.49 -5.74
C VAL A 20 4.55 4.16 -6.91
N TRP A 21 4.37 4.81 -8.06
CA TRP A 21 5.26 4.65 -9.21
C TRP A 21 6.69 5.11 -8.90
N GLN A 22 6.85 6.27 -8.24
CA GLN A 22 8.17 6.75 -7.79
C GLN A 22 8.84 5.79 -6.79
N ILE A 23 8.07 5.19 -5.87
CA ILE A 23 8.56 4.18 -4.92
C ILE A 23 9.09 2.94 -5.65
N GLY A 24 8.45 2.54 -6.75
CA GLY A 24 8.86 1.39 -7.55
C GLY A 24 10.23 1.57 -8.23
N ILE A 25 10.50 2.78 -8.74
CA ILE A 25 11.70 3.08 -9.54
C ILE A 25 12.87 3.53 -8.67
N SER A 26 12.62 4.18 -7.54
CA SER A 26 13.70 4.72 -6.71
C SER A 26 14.58 3.61 -6.12
N PRO A 27 15.92 3.70 -6.21
CA PRO A 27 16.82 2.77 -5.50
C PRO A 27 17.01 3.13 -4.01
N SER A 28 16.55 4.30 -3.57
CA SER A 28 16.79 4.80 -2.20
C SER A 28 15.71 4.35 -1.22
N LEU A 29 16.11 3.53 -0.23
CA LEU A 29 15.21 3.07 0.85
C LEU A 29 14.66 4.24 1.69
N ARG A 30 15.48 5.26 1.96
CA ARG A 30 15.05 6.44 2.72
C ARG A 30 13.95 7.20 1.98
N LEU A 31 14.11 7.38 0.66
CA LEU A 31 13.09 8.04 -0.16
C LEU A 31 11.80 7.23 -0.21
N LYS A 32 11.89 5.91 -0.39
CA LYS A 32 10.70 5.04 -0.35
C LYS A 32 9.95 5.16 0.97
N ASN A 33 10.65 5.06 2.10
CA ASN A 33 10.03 5.14 3.43
C ASN A 33 9.38 6.51 3.67
N PHE A 34 10.00 7.58 3.18
CA PHE A 34 9.42 8.92 3.21
C PHE A 34 8.15 9.03 2.36
N LEU A 35 8.19 8.57 1.11
CA LEU A 35 7.03 8.60 0.19
C LEU A 35 5.87 7.73 0.70
N LEU A 36 6.17 6.58 1.31
CA LEU A 36 5.20 5.73 1.99
C LEU A 36 4.50 6.47 3.14
N GLY A 37 5.27 7.23 3.94
CA GLY A 37 4.74 8.12 4.97
C GLY A 37 3.80 9.18 4.39
N LEU A 38 4.16 9.79 3.24
CA LEU A 38 3.34 10.82 2.58
C LEU A 38 1.99 10.30 2.08
N ILE A 39 1.90 9.04 1.65
CA ILE A 39 0.60 8.42 1.27
C ILE A 39 -0.19 7.93 2.48
N GLY A 40 0.36 7.98 3.69
CA GLY A 40 -0.32 7.64 4.94
C GLY A 40 0.06 6.29 5.54
N VAL A 41 1.02 5.56 4.97
CA VAL A 41 1.55 4.34 5.58
C VAL A 41 2.31 4.71 6.86
N THR A 42 2.08 3.97 7.94
CA THR A 42 2.90 4.10 9.16
C THR A 42 4.16 3.26 8.97
N VAL A 43 5.34 3.90 8.92
CA VAL A 43 6.62 3.24 8.65
C VAL A 43 7.49 3.24 9.91
N GLY A 44 7.85 2.05 10.40
CA GLY A 44 8.78 1.85 11.51
C GLY A 44 10.24 2.10 11.12
N THR A 45 11.12 2.04 12.12
CA THR A 45 12.56 2.21 11.95
C THR A 45 13.17 0.97 11.29
N GLY A 46 14.17 1.14 10.42
CA GLY A 46 14.87 0.00 9.80
C GLY A 46 14.08 -0.75 8.71
N VAL A 47 12.91 -0.24 8.32
CA VAL A 47 12.09 -0.84 7.26
C VAL A 47 12.81 -0.86 5.92
N SER A 48 12.81 -2.02 5.27
CA SER A 48 13.38 -2.23 3.95
C SER A 48 12.32 -2.66 2.94
N TRP A 49 12.27 -1.98 1.80
CA TRP A 49 11.27 -2.21 0.76
C TRP A 49 11.93 -2.61 -0.56
N GLY A 50 11.72 -3.87 -0.94
CA GLY A 50 12.28 -4.48 -2.14
C GLY A 50 11.90 -3.75 -3.42
N LEU A 51 12.77 -3.84 -4.42
CA LEU A 51 12.47 -3.40 -5.77
C LEU A 51 11.23 -4.17 -6.27
N GLU A 52 10.30 -3.48 -6.94
CA GLU A 52 9.03 -4.02 -7.46
C GLU A 52 7.95 -4.43 -6.45
N ALA A 53 8.19 -4.34 -5.13
CA ALA A 53 7.07 -4.50 -4.20
C ALA A 53 6.12 -3.29 -4.35
N THR A 54 4.90 -3.49 -4.84
CA THR A 54 3.98 -2.38 -5.09
C THR A 54 3.12 -2.09 -3.85
N PRO A 55 3.18 -0.89 -3.25
CA PRO A 55 2.28 -0.51 -2.15
C PRO A 55 0.83 -0.27 -2.61
N ASP A 56 -0.12 -0.34 -1.67
CA ASP A 56 -1.56 -0.12 -1.92
C ASP A 56 -1.86 1.38 -2.17
N VAL A 57 -2.55 1.68 -3.27
CA VAL A 57 -2.92 3.05 -3.67
C VAL A 57 -4.21 3.54 -3.00
N PHE A 58 -5.13 2.61 -2.68
CA PHE A 58 -6.49 2.91 -2.27
C PHE A 58 -6.63 3.09 -0.77
N TRP A 59 -5.93 2.26 0.02
CA TRP A 59 -6.01 2.29 1.48
C TRP A 59 -4.65 2.28 2.19
N PRO A 60 -3.71 3.17 1.80
CA PRO A 60 -2.36 3.22 2.38
C PRO A 60 -2.36 3.48 3.90
N ASN A 61 -3.33 4.25 4.39
CA ASN A 61 -3.51 4.58 5.80
C ASN A 61 -3.86 3.38 6.72
N LEU A 62 -4.12 2.20 6.15
CA LEU A 62 -4.37 0.97 6.90
C LEU A 62 -3.11 0.10 7.03
N ILE A 63 -2.00 0.51 6.41
CA ILE A 63 -0.75 -0.23 6.39
C ILE A 63 0.16 0.29 7.51
N THR A 64 0.68 -0.66 8.29
CA THR A 64 1.72 -0.40 9.28
C THR A 64 2.88 -1.35 9.00
N LEU A 65 4.05 -0.77 8.78
CA LEU A 65 5.31 -1.47 8.69
C LEU A 65 5.98 -1.35 10.05
N GLU A 66 6.17 -2.49 10.71
CA GLU A 66 6.85 -2.54 12.01
C GLU A 66 8.35 -2.35 11.84
N ASP A 67 9.05 -2.11 12.95
CA ASP A 67 10.50 -1.96 12.94
C ASP A 67 11.18 -3.20 12.31
N ASP A 68 12.23 -2.94 11.54
CA ASP A 68 13.00 -3.93 10.78
C ASP A 68 12.16 -4.77 9.79
N ALA A 69 10.95 -4.33 9.43
CA ALA A 69 10.12 -5.04 8.47
C ALA A 69 10.77 -5.03 7.07
N VAL A 70 10.76 -6.19 6.41
CA VAL A 70 11.23 -6.32 5.04
C VAL A 70 10.06 -6.72 4.14
N VAL A 71 9.73 -5.87 3.18
CA VAL A 71 8.70 -6.15 2.18
C VAL A 71 9.39 -6.51 0.88
N SER A 72 9.08 -7.69 0.34
CA SER A 72 9.69 -8.17 -0.89
C SER A 72 8.71 -9.01 -1.70
N ARG A 73 8.94 -9.06 -3.02
CA ARG A 73 8.27 -10.00 -3.92
C ARG A 73 8.72 -11.43 -3.69
N VAL A 74 9.95 -11.64 -3.20
CA VAL A 74 10.47 -12.99 -2.97
C VAL A 74 9.92 -13.59 -1.68
N PRO A 75 9.78 -14.93 -1.61
CA PRO A 75 9.29 -15.61 -0.42
C PRO A 75 10.10 -15.24 0.82
N ALA A 76 9.43 -15.00 1.95
CA ALA A 76 10.07 -14.53 3.18
C ALA A 76 11.21 -15.44 3.69
N ARG A 77 11.17 -16.75 3.39
CA ARG A 77 12.26 -17.70 3.68
C ARG A 77 13.60 -17.37 3.00
N ARG A 78 13.59 -16.53 1.97
CA ARG A 78 14.76 -16.09 1.20
C ARG A 78 15.20 -14.67 1.56
N VAL A 79 14.51 -14.02 2.50
CA VAL A 79 14.83 -12.67 2.93
C VAL A 79 15.75 -12.76 4.16
N PRO A 80 17.03 -12.36 4.05
CA PRO A 80 17.89 -12.22 5.22
C PRO A 80 17.39 -11.04 6.05
N ASP A 81 17.27 -11.19 7.37
CA ASP A 81 17.18 -10.01 8.23
C ASP A 81 18.53 -9.27 8.17
N GLY A 82 18.54 -7.98 8.50
CA GLY A 82 19.78 -7.17 8.53
C GLY A 82 20.85 -7.66 9.51
N ARG A 83 20.63 -8.79 10.21
CA ARG A 83 21.54 -9.45 11.16
C ARG A 83 21.85 -10.91 10.77
N GLY A 84 21.46 -11.37 9.57
CA GLY A 84 21.70 -12.73 9.08
C GLY A 84 20.79 -13.83 9.64
N ARG A 85 19.74 -13.51 10.41
CA ARG A 85 18.73 -14.47 10.89
C ARG A 85 17.52 -14.48 9.95
N ARG A 86 16.86 -15.64 9.84
CA ARG A 86 15.68 -15.83 8.98
C ARG A 86 14.42 -15.38 9.73
N THR A 87 13.99 -14.13 9.58
CA THR A 87 12.71 -13.67 10.16
C THR A 87 11.80 -13.02 9.13
N ALA A 88 10.65 -13.66 8.90
CA ALA A 88 9.53 -13.09 8.17
C ALA A 88 8.74 -12.16 9.11
N ARG A 89 9.15 -10.90 9.29
CA ARG A 89 8.29 -9.90 9.95
C ARG A 89 7.36 -9.28 8.92
N VAL A 90 6.18 -9.86 8.84
CA VAL A 90 5.09 -9.50 7.92
C VAL A 90 4.49 -8.16 8.34
N ALA A 91 4.39 -7.23 7.38
CA ALA A 91 3.60 -6.00 7.50
C ALA A 91 2.19 -6.34 8.02
N ARG A 92 1.86 -5.93 9.24
CA ARG A 92 0.54 -6.17 9.80
C ARG A 92 -0.39 -5.06 9.32
N ARG A 93 -1.41 -5.45 8.55
CA ARG A 93 -2.53 -4.54 8.23
C ARG A 93 -3.29 -4.26 9.52
N ARG A 94 -3.15 -3.05 10.07
CA ARG A 94 -3.83 -2.65 11.31
C ARG A 94 -5.29 -2.35 10.97
N LEU A 95 -6.11 -3.41 10.91
CA LEU A 95 -7.56 -3.29 10.98
C LEU A 95 -7.93 -2.78 12.38
N ARG A 96 -7.83 -1.46 12.61
CA ARG A 96 -8.49 -0.84 13.76
C ARG A 96 -9.94 -1.30 13.72
N ARG A 97 -10.40 -2.00 14.77
CA ARG A 97 -11.77 -2.49 15.01
C ARG A 97 -12.84 -1.37 15.08
N ARG A 98 -12.64 -0.21 14.44
CA ARG A 98 -13.79 0.59 14.00
C ARG A 98 -14.22 -0.02 12.68
N ARG A 99 -15.35 -0.72 12.70
CA ARG A 99 -16.11 -1.14 11.50
C ARG A 99 -16.46 0.10 10.66
N ARG A 100 -15.50 0.73 10.00
CA ARG A 100 -15.80 1.46 8.78
C ARG A 100 -15.82 0.41 7.68
N PRO A 101 -16.96 0.17 7.02
CA PRO A 101 -17.00 -0.79 5.94
C PRO A 101 -15.91 -0.38 4.94
N LYS A 102 -15.10 -1.35 4.52
CA LYS A 102 -14.30 -1.18 3.30
C LYS A 102 -15.27 -0.61 2.27
N PRO A 103 -15.00 0.56 1.65
CA PRO A 103 -15.89 1.10 0.64
C PRO A 103 -16.19 -0.02 -0.35
N ARG A 104 -17.44 -0.48 -0.41
CA ARG A 104 -17.84 -1.47 -1.39
C ARG A 104 -17.67 -0.76 -2.72
N TRP A 105 -16.86 -1.34 -3.59
CA TRP A 105 -16.89 -0.97 -5.01
C TRP A 105 -18.36 -0.96 -5.43
N PRO A 106 -18.87 0.10 -6.09
CA PRO A 106 -20.21 0.05 -6.66
C PRO A 106 -20.29 -1.22 -7.52
N PRO A 107 -21.33 -2.06 -7.39
CA PRO A 107 -21.42 -3.28 -8.17
C PRO A 107 -21.20 -2.92 -9.64
N THR A 108 -20.29 -3.64 -10.29
CA THR A 108 -20.07 -3.50 -11.73
C THR A 108 -21.44 -3.56 -12.39
N PRO A 109 -21.86 -2.57 -13.20
CA PRO A 109 -23.13 -2.64 -13.88
C PRO A 109 -23.12 -3.94 -14.67
N THR A 110 -23.94 -4.88 -14.21
CA THR A 110 -24.03 -6.20 -14.80
C THR A 110 -24.55 -5.93 -16.20
N ARG A 111 -23.67 -6.08 -17.20
CA ARG A 111 -24.03 -5.88 -18.60
C ARG A 111 -25.05 -6.97 -18.88
N ASP A 112 -26.32 -6.60 -18.78
CA ASP A 112 -27.45 -7.49 -18.99
C ASP A 112 -27.33 -8.02 -20.43
N ARG A 113 -26.88 -9.27 -20.55
CA ARG A 113 -26.74 -10.00 -21.82
C ARG A 113 -28.11 -10.41 -22.38
N ARG A 114 -29.23 -9.87 -21.87
CA ARG A 114 -30.60 -10.13 -22.35
C ARG A 114 -31.21 -8.93 -23.07
N ARG A 115 -30.56 -8.42 -24.10
CA ARG A 115 -31.19 -7.73 -25.25
C ARG A 115 -30.43 -8.21 -26.48
N ARG A 116 -30.86 -9.32 -27.10
CA ARG A 116 -31.74 -9.34 -28.28
C ARG A 116 -31.29 -8.35 -29.34
#